data_AF-R5BGF0-F1
#
_entry.id   AF-R5BGF0-F1
#
_cell.length_a   1.000
_cell.length_b   1.000
_cell.length_c   1.000
_cell.angle_alpha   90.00
_cell.angle_beta   90.00
_cell.angle_gamma   90.00
#
_symmetry.space_group_name_H-M   'P 1'
#
loop_
_entity.id
_entity.type
_entity.pdbx_description
1 polymer ?
#
loop_
_entity_poly.entity_id
_entity_poly.type
_entity_poly.pdbx_seq_one_letter_code
_entity_poly.pdbx_strand_id
1 'polypeptide(L)'
;MADLDYEGEVTVVTFTDDEGHETHYEEDMVINYDGKRFAVLVSLPPEDCEPGCKCHEEPEAIISRIDTEDGEDVYVDPTEEEFEAVLAIYEDDFVEE
;
A
#
# COMPACT_ATOMS: atom_id res chain seq x y z
N MET A 1 -18.72 -13.27 17.02
CA MET A 1 -19.22 -12.76 15.73
C MET A 1 -19.03 -11.25 15.79
N ALA A 2 -17.98 -10.76 15.15
CA ALA A 2 -17.81 -9.36 14.82
C ALA A 2 -17.46 -9.39 13.34
N ASP A 3 -18.50 -9.31 12.53
CA ASP A 3 -18.43 -9.05 11.10
C ASP A 3 -18.46 -7.52 11.02
N LEU A 4 -17.27 -6.91 10.95
CA LEU A 4 -17.12 -5.48 10.71
C LEU A 4 -17.17 -5.30 9.20
N ASP A 5 -18.38 -5.07 8.72
CA ASP A 5 -18.70 -4.61 7.38
C ASP A 5 -17.97 -3.28 7.12
N TYR A 6 -16.79 -3.37 6.48
CA TYR A 6 -16.06 -2.24 5.93
C TYR A 6 -16.68 -1.99 4.54
N GLU A 7 -17.73 -1.16 4.49
CA GLU A 7 -18.43 -0.75 3.25
C GLU A 7 -17.58 0.22 2.40
N GLY A 8 -16.44 -0.29 1.94
CA GLY A 8 -15.55 0.28 0.95
C GLY A 8 -14.58 -0.84 0.60
N GLU A 9 -14.60 -1.34 -0.63
CA GLU A 9 -13.71 -2.43 -1.08
C GLU A 9 -12.25 -1.93 -1.15
N VAL A 10 -11.66 -1.57 -0.01
CA VAL A 10 -10.23 -1.28 0.12
C VAL A 10 -9.51 -2.59 0.43
N THR A 11 -8.51 -2.88 -0.39
CA THR A 11 -7.69 -4.09 -0.24
C THR A 11 -6.64 -3.81 0.83
N VAL A 12 -6.76 -4.47 1.99
CA VAL A 12 -5.72 -4.41 3.03
C VAL A 12 -4.74 -5.56 2.81
N VAL A 13 -3.48 -5.22 2.60
CA VAL A 13 -2.38 -6.17 2.39
C VAL A 13 -1.54 -6.25 3.66
N THR A 14 -1.34 -7.46 4.17
CA THR A 14 -0.46 -7.73 5.31
C THR A 14 0.90 -8.20 4.80
N PHE A 15 1.95 -7.45 5.10
CA PHE A 15 3.32 -7.87 4.88
C PHE A 15 3.89 -8.41 6.18
N THR A 16 4.49 -9.61 6.13
CA THR A 16 5.20 -10.19 7.26
C THR A 16 6.68 -10.23 6.91
N ASP A 17 7.48 -9.47 7.64
CA ASP A 17 8.94 -9.47 7.50
C ASP A 17 9.60 -10.71 8.15
N ASP A 18 10.89 -10.95 7.86
CA ASP A 18 11.68 -12.09 8.39
C ASP A 18 11.74 -12.11 9.93
N GLU A 19 11.55 -10.96 10.57
CA GLU A 19 11.47 -10.82 12.03
C GLU A 19 10.09 -11.19 12.61
N GLY A 20 9.09 -11.49 11.75
CA GLY A 20 7.72 -11.80 12.16
C GLY A 20 6.88 -10.56 12.50
N HIS A 21 7.32 -9.38 12.07
CA HIS A 21 6.54 -8.16 12.19
C HIS A 21 5.50 -8.09 11.07
N GLU A 22 4.23 -8.07 11.45
CA GLU A 22 3.11 -7.88 10.53
C GLU A 22 2.83 -6.39 10.38
N THR A 23 3.01 -5.89 9.17
CA THR A 23 2.67 -4.51 8.81
C THR A 23 1.47 -4.54 7.87
N HIS A 24 0.43 -3.82 8.25
CA HIS A 24 -0.78 -3.69 7.45
C HIS A 24 -0.69 -2.46 6.57
N TYR A 25 -1.01 -2.63 5.29
CA TYR A 25 -1.09 -1.54 4.35
C TYR A 25 -2.47 -1.53 3.68
N GLU A 26 -3.03 -0.35 3.49
CA GLU A 26 -4.27 -0.15 2.76
C GLU A 26 -3.96 0.26 1.31
N GLU A 27 -4.57 -0.41 0.33
CA GLU A 27 -4.55 0.01 -1.06
C GLU A 27 -5.37 1.28 -1.26
N ASP A 28 -4.68 2.40 -1.41
CA ASP A 28 -5.27 3.71 -1.64
C ASP A 28 -5.65 3.91 -3.12
N MET A 29 -4.73 3.59 -4.03
CA MET A 29 -4.92 3.80 -5.47
C MET A 29 -4.14 2.80 -6.34
N VAL A 30 -4.72 2.40 -7.49
CA VAL A 30 -4.02 1.59 -8.50
C VAL A 30 -3.68 2.42 -9.74
N ILE A 31 -2.39 2.53 -10.04
CA ILE A 31 -1.82 3.24 -11.19
C ILE A 31 -1.37 2.23 -12.25
N ASN A 32 -1.74 2.48 -13.51
CA ASN A 32 -1.31 1.65 -14.63
C ASN A 32 -0.15 2.32 -15.36
N TYR A 33 1.03 1.67 -15.38
CA TYR A 33 2.22 2.20 -16.03
C TYR A 33 2.93 1.09 -16.83
N ASP A 34 3.37 1.40 -18.05
CA ASP A 34 4.08 0.47 -18.95
C ASP A 34 3.37 -0.89 -19.17
N GLY A 35 2.04 -0.90 -19.12
CA GLY A 35 1.24 -2.14 -19.25
C GLY A 35 1.24 -3.02 -18.00
N LYS A 36 1.78 -2.53 -16.88
CA LYS A 36 1.76 -3.15 -15.55
C LYS A 36 0.84 -2.35 -14.61
N ARG A 37 0.47 -2.99 -13.50
CA ARG A 37 -0.38 -2.41 -12.46
C ARG A 37 0.47 -2.14 -11.23
N PHE A 38 0.29 -0.99 -10.60
CA PHE A 38 0.97 -0.60 -9.39
C PHE A 38 -0.07 -0.12 -8.38
N ALA A 39 0.03 -0.56 -7.14
CA ALA A 39 -0.80 -0.11 -6.04
C ALA A 39 0.01 0.83 -5.14
N VAL A 40 -0.61 1.95 -4.77
CA VAL A 40 -0.15 2.82 -3.69
C VAL A 40 -0.73 2.25 -2.40
N LEU A 41 0.16 1.84 -1.52
CA LEU A 41 -0.13 1.16 -0.26
C LEU A 41 0.25 2.11 0.88
N VAL A 42 -0.71 2.47 1.74
CA VAL A 42 -0.47 3.36 2.89
C VAL A 42 -0.37 2.52 4.15
N SER A 43 0.73 2.67 4.90
CA SER A 43 0.93 1.92 6.14
C SER A 43 -0.09 2.32 7.20
N LEU A 44 -0.76 1.30 7.75
CA LEU A 44 -1.74 1.48 8.81
C LEU A 44 -1.05 1.38 10.18
N PRO A 45 -1.44 2.23 11.14
CA PRO A 45 -0.96 2.09 12.51
C PRO A 45 -1.31 0.72 13.11
N PRO A 46 -0.37 0.10 13.85
CA PRO A 46 -0.66 -1.15 14.53
C PRO A 46 -1.74 -0.91 15.57
N GLU A 47 -2.67 -1.86 15.68
CA GLU A 47 -3.88 -1.76 16.51
C GLU A 47 -3.57 -1.60 18.01
N ASP A 48 -2.37 -2.00 18.45
CA ASP A 48 -1.90 -1.90 19.84
C ASP A 48 -1.35 -0.50 20.20
N CYS A 49 -1.26 0.41 19.23
CA CYS A 49 -0.71 1.75 19.45
C CYS A 49 -1.79 2.72 19.95
N GLU A 50 -1.58 3.32 21.13
CA GLU A 50 -2.50 4.31 21.68
C GLU A 50 -2.57 5.56 20.78
N PRO A 51 -3.79 6.13 20.55
CA PRO A 51 -3.94 7.32 19.73
C PRO A 51 -3.17 8.50 20.34
N GLY A 52 -2.12 8.96 19.64
CA GLY A 52 -1.24 10.06 20.08
C GLY A 52 0.15 9.63 20.53
N CYS A 53 0.53 8.36 20.39
CA CYS A 53 1.90 7.96 20.58
C CYS A 53 2.80 8.50 19.45
N LYS A 54 3.76 9.36 19.78
CA LYS A 54 4.86 9.78 18.87
C LYS A 54 5.88 8.67 18.58
N CYS A 55 5.61 7.45 19.07
CA CYS A 55 6.39 6.28 18.74
C CYS A 55 6.10 5.76 17.33
N HIS A 56 5.15 6.37 16.64
CA HIS A 56 4.74 5.98 15.31
C HIS A 56 5.48 6.80 14.26
N GLU A 57 6.19 6.11 13.38
CA GLU A 57 6.60 6.65 12.08
C GLU A 57 5.36 7.20 11.38
N GLU A 58 5.49 8.34 10.72
CA GLU A 58 4.40 8.94 9.94
C GLU A 58 3.86 7.88 8.97
N PRO A 59 2.54 7.82 8.69
CA PRO A 59 2.01 6.84 7.75
C PRO A 59 2.78 6.93 6.42
N GLU A 60 3.46 5.85 6.07
CA GLU A 60 4.33 5.78 4.91
C GLU A 60 3.54 5.22 3.74
N ALA A 61 3.50 5.97 2.65
CA ALA A 61 2.95 5.49 1.39
C ALA A 61 4.08 4.82 0.61
N ILE A 62 3.90 3.55 0.26
CA ILE A 62 4.80 2.78 -0.59
C ILE A 62 4.10 2.42 -1.89
N ILE A 63 4.86 2.29 -2.98
CA ILE A 63 4.33 1.84 -4.26
C ILE A 63 4.77 0.39 -4.45
N SER A 64 3.80 -0.49 -4.67
CA SER A 64 4.04 -1.90 -4.97
C SER A 64 3.53 -2.26 -6.35
N ARG A 65 4.23 -3.12 -7.08
CA ARG A 65 3.75 -3.63 -8.36
C ARG A 65 2.79 -4.79 -8.12
N ILE A 66 1.63 -4.73 -8.75
CA ILE A 66 0.66 -5.82 -8.77
C ILE A 66 1.01 -6.73 -9.97
N ASP A 67 1.51 -7.93 -9.66
CA ASP A 67 1.68 -9.02 -10.60
C ASP A 67 0.51 -9.99 -10.50
N THR A 68 0.25 -10.77 -11.56
CA THR A 68 -0.81 -11.80 -11.53
C THR A 68 -0.17 -13.16 -11.71
N GLU A 69 0.01 -13.86 -10.59
CA GLU A 69 0.55 -15.21 -10.58
C GLU A 69 -0.57 -16.20 -10.25
N ASP A 70 -0.75 -17.21 -11.11
CA ASP A 70 -1.80 -18.24 -10.98
C ASP A 70 -3.25 -17.71 -10.90
N GLY A 71 -3.49 -16.46 -11.33
CA GLY A 71 -4.81 -15.81 -11.26
C GLY A 71 -5.07 -15.10 -9.93
N GLU A 72 -4.05 -15.01 -9.07
CA GLU A 72 -4.06 -14.22 -7.83
C GLU A 72 -3.16 -12.98 -8.02
N ASP A 73 -3.61 -11.84 -7.52
CA ASP A 73 -2.84 -10.60 -7.55
C ASP A 73 -1.81 -10.62 -6.41
N VAL A 74 -0.52 -10.56 -6.77
CA VAL A 74 0.61 -10.55 -5.84
C VAL A 74 1.31 -9.20 -5.87
N TYR A 75 1.56 -8.65 -4.69
CA TYR A 75 2.24 -7.37 -4.50
C TYR A 75 3.74 -7.61 -4.38
N VAL A 76 4.49 -7.11 -5.36
CA VAL A 76 5.95 -7.25 -5.43
C VAL A 76 6.63 -5.90 -5.48
N ASP A 77 7.90 -5.88 -5.10
CA ASP A 77 8.70 -4.66 -5.15
C ASP A 77 8.86 -4.20 -6.63
N PRO A 78 8.48 -2.96 -6.97
CA PRO A 78 8.70 -2.42 -8.31
C PRO A 78 10.19 -2.15 -8.53
N THR A 79 10.62 -2.03 -9.79
CA THR A 79 11.97 -1.53 -10.05
C THR A 79 12.05 -0.04 -9.73
N GLU A 80 13.25 0.47 -9.40
CA GLU A 80 13.45 1.91 -9.09
C GLU A 80 12.91 2.82 -10.21
N GLU A 81 13.14 2.47 -11.48
CA GLU A 81 12.61 3.22 -12.63
C GLU A 81 11.07 3.22 -12.69
N GLU A 82 10.42 2.11 -12.37
CA GLU A 82 8.96 2.01 -12.31
C GLU A 82 8.41 2.79 -11.11
N PHE A 83 9.06 2.65 -9.96
CA PHE A 83 8.71 3.37 -8.74
C PHE A 83 8.75 4.87 -8.97
N GLU A 84 9.85 5.41 -9.49
CA GLU A 84 9.99 6.84 -9.76
C GLU A 84 8.95 7.33 -10.78
N ALA A 85 8.66 6.55 -11.82
CA ALA A 85 7.66 6.93 -12.82
C ALA A 85 6.23 6.95 -12.25
N VAL A 86 5.86 5.94 -11.47
CA VAL A 86 4.55 5.85 -10.82
C VAL A 86 4.42 6.90 -9.72
N LEU A 87 5.48 7.14 -8.96
CA LEU A 87 5.55 8.19 -7.95
C LEU A 87 5.36 9.56 -8.59
N ALA A 88 6.03 9.82 -9.72
CA ALA A 88 5.85 11.08 -10.43
C ALA A 88 4.40 11.27 -10.93
N ILE A 89 3.71 10.20 -11.34
CA ILE A 89 2.29 10.26 -11.70
C ILE A 89 1.43 10.55 -10.47
N TYR A 90 1.68 9.86 -9.36
CA TYR A 90 0.97 10.07 -8.11
C TYR A 90 1.18 11.48 -7.57
N GLU A 91 2.42 11.97 -7.54
CA GLU A 91 2.74 13.34 -7.14
C GLU A 91 2.11 14.36 -8.09
N ASP A 92 2.10 14.14 -9.40
CA ASP A 92 1.43 15.03 -10.37
C ASP A 92 -0.08 15.13 -10.11
N ASP A 93 -0.75 14.02 -9.79
CA ASP A 93 -2.18 13.98 -9.44
C ASP A 93 -2.47 14.73 -8.13
N PHE A 94 -1.54 14.68 -7.16
CA PHE A 94 -1.64 15.41 -5.90
C PHE A 94 -1.16 16.88 -5.97
N VAL A 95 -0.45 17.29 -7.03
CA VAL A 95 0.11 18.64 -7.24
C VAL A 95 -0.87 19.58 -7.99
N GLU A 96 -2.18 19.40 -7.83
CA GLU A 96 -3.16 20.45 -8.17
C GLU A 96 -3.37 21.45 -7.01
N GLU A 97 -2.39 22.35 -6.76
CA GLU A 97 -2.60 23.68 -6.13
C GLU A 97 -1.70 24.78 -6.73
#